data_AF-A0A3B3HNQ0-F1
#
_entry.id   AF-A0A3B3HNQ0-F1
#
_cell.length_a   1.000
_cell.length_b   1.000
_cell.length_c   1.000
_cell.angle_alpha   90.00
_cell.angle_beta   90.00
_cell.angle_gamma   90.00
#
_symmetry.space_group_name_H-M   'P 1'
#
loop_
_entity.id
_entity.type
_entity.pdbx_description
1 polymer ?
#
loop_
_entity_poly.entity_id
_entity_poly.type
_entity_poly.pdbx_seq_one_letter_code
_entity_poly.pdbx_strand_id
1 'polypeptide(L)'
;MSLHAVLNQTKCSLCFLSSIHSREIFHSLSISFSRCWQFLLWMDPSNYGGVKGKVSSDVLYGEKTRQGEEDEDGNEESDDVENLIESNWNIMHYLPQTASCQQYFLMIVSAYIAAVYHSMKEELRRNAPGATPVKRRVGSQASQQALGDLTALPGMISFSQEYVASELTQNIFTITQKIQKKVAGTRNVTQTSEMFPVLPGSHLPLNNPALEFVKYVCQVLSLDTNIVNQVNKLKRDLLRLVDVGEFSDEAQFRDPCNSYILPEVICHHCNFCRDLDLCKDPSVAQDGAVVPQWFCSNCQAQYETDSVEVSLIEALQKKLMSYTLQDLVCNKCKGVKEANMPLYCRCAGDFSLTFSAKSFSEQIMVFRNIASHYNMRFLEETIDWLLAMSPQIEQRCN
;
A
#
# COMPACT_ATOMS: atom_id res chain seq x y z
N MET A 1 -21.59 7.98 -26.51
CA MET A 1 -20.38 7.11 -26.50
C MET A 1 -20.13 6.53 -25.10
N SER A 2 -21.06 5.70 -24.61
CA SER A 2 -20.98 4.96 -23.34
C SER A 2 -20.53 3.52 -23.64
N LEU A 3 -19.73 2.88 -22.77
CA LEU A 3 -19.02 1.60 -22.96
C LEU A 3 -18.00 1.51 -24.12
N HIS A 4 -18.32 2.00 -25.31
CA HIS A 4 -17.48 1.84 -26.51
C HIS A 4 -16.13 2.57 -26.41
N ALA A 5 -16.04 3.63 -25.59
CA ALA A 5 -14.79 4.37 -25.34
C ALA A 5 -13.82 3.62 -24.41
N VAL A 6 -14.33 2.96 -23.35
CA VAL A 6 -13.51 2.15 -22.43
C VAL A 6 -13.05 0.86 -23.12
N LEU A 7 -13.93 0.22 -23.90
CA LEU A 7 -13.58 -0.92 -24.77
C LEU A 7 -12.58 -0.54 -25.88
N ASN A 8 -12.65 0.67 -26.42
CA ASN A 8 -11.65 1.16 -27.37
C ASN A 8 -10.31 1.46 -26.69
N GLN A 9 -10.32 1.87 -25.41
CA GLN A 9 -9.08 2.15 -24.67
C GLN A 9 -8.34 0.86 -24.33
N THR A 10 -9.05 -0.20 -23.91
CA THR A 10 -8.46 -1.54 -23.70
C THR A 10 -7.97 -2.16 -25.02
N LYS A 11 -8.74 -2.02 -26.12
CA LYS A 11 -8.30 -2.42 -27.48
C LYS A 11 -7.06 -1.63 -27.95
N CYS A 12 -6.97 -0.32 -27.68
CA CYS A 12 -5.79 0.49 -28.00
C CYS A 12 -4.55 0.05 -27.21
N SER A 13 -4.69 -0.25 -25.91
CA SER A 13 -3.57 -0.79 -25.12
C SER A 13 -3.11 -2.17 -25.61
N LEU A 14 -4.01 -2.99 -26.15
CA LEU A 14 -3.65 -4.25 -26.79
C LEU A 14 -2.96 -4.06 -28.14
N CYS A 15 -3.40 -3.11 -28.96
CA CYS A 15 -2.68 -2.72 -30.17
C CYS A 15 -1.27 -2.20 -29.84
N PHE A 16 -1.10 -1.51 -28.71
CA PHE A 16 0.19 -1.06 -28.23
C PHE A 16 1.09 -2.23 -27.82
N LEU A 17 0.57 -3.22 -27.07
CA LEU A 17 1.27 -4.46 -26.74
C LEU A 17 1.70 -5.21 -28.01
N SER A 18 0.79 -5.39 -28.98
CA SER A 18 1.10 -6.02 -30.27
C SER A 18 2.14 -5.23 -31.07
N SER A 19 2.11 -3.89 -31.00
CA SER A 19 3.10 -3.03 -31.66
C SER A 19 4.47 -3.09 -30.98
N ILE A 20 4.53 -3.25 -29.65
CA ILE A 20 5.78 -3.49 -28.90
C ILE A 20 6.37 -4.83 -29.34
N HIS A 21 5.56 -5.89 -29.34
CA HIS A 21 5.96 -7.23 -29.78
C HIS A 21 6.44 -7.27 -31.24
N SER A 22 5.96 -6.37 -32.09
CA SER A 22 6.41 -6.27 -33.50
C SER A 22 7.76 -5.58 -33.70
N ARG A 23 8.35 -4.96 -32.67
CA ARG A 23 9.66 -4.30 -32.79
C ARG A 23 10.78 -5.27 -32.43
N GLU A 24 11.81 -5.34 -33.26
CA GLU A 24 12.96 -6.26 -33.09
C GLU A 24 13.67 -6.10 -31.73
N ILE A 25 13.70 -4.89 -31.18
CA ILE A 25 14.30 -4.60 -29.86
C ILE A 25 13.58 -5.28 -28.68
N PHE A 26 12.34 -5.76 -28.87
CA PHE A 26 11.54 -6.41 -27.84
C PHE A 26 11.23 -7.88 -28.15
N HIS A 27 11.91 -8.46 -29.15
CA HIS A 27 11.66 -9.84 -29.58
C HIS A 27 11.92 -10.89 -28.48
N SER A 28 12.74 -10.55 -27.49
CA SER A 28 13.05 -11.41 -26.34
C SER A 28 12.21 -11.12 -25.09
N LEU A 29 11.25 -10.18 -25.15
CA LEU A 29 10.39 -9.83 -24.02
C LEU A 29 8.97 -10.36 -24.24
N SER A 30 8.49 -11.14 -23.28
CA SER A 30 7.07 -11.50 -23.18
C SER A 30 6.37 -10.52 -22.24
N ILE A 31 5.39 -9.79 -22.75
CA ILE A 31 4.55 -8.90 -21.95
C ILE A 31 3.12 -9.45 -22.01
N SER A 32 2.60 -9.83 -20.84
CA SER A 32 1.22 -10.28 -20.67
C SER A 32 0.41 -9.25 -19.91
N PHE A 33 -0.87 -9.19 -20.24
CA PHE A 33 -1.81 -8.33 -19.55
C PHE A 33 -2.31 -9.03 -18.29
N SER A 34 -2.19 -8.40 -17.12
CA SER A 34 -2.61 -8.99 -15.83
C SER A 34 -3.94 -8.44 -15.35
N ARG A 35 -4.06 -7.12 -15.16
CA ARG A 35 -5.24 -6.47 -14.57
C ARG A 35 -5.51 -5.11 -15.23
N CYS A 36 -6.78 -4.74 -15.37
CA CYS A 36 -7.20 -3.37 -15.66
C CYS A 36 -8.01 -2.83 -14.48
N TRP A 37 -7.69 -1.60 -14.10
CA TRP A 37 -8.44 -0.84 -13.11
C TRP A 37 -9.21 0.26 -13.82
N GLN A 38 -10.49 0.41 -13.48
CA GLN A 38 -11.28 1.55 -13.96
C GLN A 38 -11.17 2.75 -13.00
N PHE A 39 -11.03 2.46 -11.72
CA PHE A 39 -10.74 3.43 -10.67
C PHE A 39 -9.80 2.77 -9.66
N LEU A 40 -8.78 3.51 -9.20
CA LEU A 40 -7.74 2.97 -8.33
C LEU A 40 -7.24 4.06 -7.38
N LEU A 41 -7.33 3.77 -6.08
CA LEU A 41 -6.52 4.41 -5.05
C LEU A 41 -5.26 3.57 -4.87
N TRP A 42 -4.11 4.18 -5.11
CA TRP A 42 -2.82 3.50 -5.07
C TRP A 42 -1.87 4.24 -4.13
N MET A 43 -1.34 3.51 -3.14
CA MET A 43 -0.33 4.02 -2.21
C MET A 43 1.01 3.34 -2.46
N ASP A 44 1.03 2.01 -2.45
CA ASP A 44 2.21 1.19 -2.73
C ASP A 44 1.75 -0.21 -3.26
N PRO A 45 2.67 -1.13 -3.61
CA PRO A 45 2.32 -2.45 -4.13
C PRO A 45 1.42 -3.31 -3.21
N SER A 46 1.41 -3.05 -1.90
CA SER A 46 0.68 -3.82 -0.89
C SER A 46 -0.48 -3.04 -0.26
N ASN A 47 -0.71 -1.81 -0.71
CA ASN A 47 -1.73 -0.88 -0.23
C ASN A 47 -2.41 -0.21 -1.44
N TYR A 48 -3.47 -0.85 -1.93
CA TYR A 48 -4.28 -0.36 -3.03
C TYR A 48 -5.74 -0.78 -2.88
N GLY A 49 -6.64 -0.01 -3.48
CA GLY A 49 -8.05 -0.36 -3.55
C GLY A 49 -8.71 0.27 -4.78
N GLY A 50 -9.56 -0.47 -5.47
CA GLY A 50 -10.15 0.03 -6.71
C GLY A 50 -11.20 -0.88 -7.31
N VAL A 51 -11.82 -0.41 -8.40
CA VAL A 51 -12.81 -1.16 -9.17
C VAL A 51 -12.12 -1.80 -10.37
N LYS A 52 -12.21 -3.13 -10.46
CA LYS A 52 -11.68 -3.89 -11.60
C LYS A 52 -12.46 -3.58 -12.87
N GLY A 53 -11.74 -3.39 -13.96
CA GLY A 53 -12.33 -3.37 -15.29
C GLY A 53 -12.62 -4.76 -15.81
N LYS A 54 -13.77 -4.94 -16.47
CA LYS A 54 -14.04 -6.15 -17.26
C LYS A 54 -13.07 -6.19 -18.45
N VAL A 55 -12.29 -7.26 -18.51
CA VAL A 55 -11.41 -7.57 -19.64
C VAL A 55 -12.15 -8.62 -20.46
N SER A 56 -12.43 -8.35 -21.73
CA SER A 56 -13.12 -9.31 -22.60
C SER A 56 -12.31 -10.60 -22.68
N SER A 57 -12.93 -11.76 -22.47
CA SER A 57 -12.28 -13.08 -22.44
C SER A 57 -11.48 -13.41 -23.71
N ASP A 58 -11.82 -12.76 -24.84
CA ASP A 58 -11.06 -12.80 -26.11
C ASP A 58 -9.58 -12.36 -25.99
N VAL A 59 -9.20 -11.73 -24.88
CA VAL A 59 -7.88 -11.12 -24.67
C VAL A 59 -6.94 -12.02 -23.85
N LEU A 60 -7.46 -13.00 -23.11
CA LEU A 60 -6.67 -13.79 -22.15
C LEU A 60 -6.03 -15.05 -22.76
N TYR A 61 -6.60 -15.59 -23.83
CA TYR A 61 -6.00 -16.68 -24.59
C TYR A 61 -6.17 -16.41 -26.07
N GLY A 62 -5.05 -16.30 -26.77
CA GLY A 62 -5.04 -16.18 -28.23
C GLY A 62 -5.49 -17.47 -28.89
N GLU A 63 -6.78 -17.77 -28.88
CA GLU A 63 -7.37 -18.76 -29.77
C GLU A 63 -8.76 -18.31 -30.21
N LYS A 64 -8.87 -18.03 -31.52
CA LYS A 64 -10.14 -17.80 -32.20
C LYS A 64 -10.94 -19.10 -32.21
N THR A 65 -11.75 -19.36 -31.20
CA THR A 65 -12.89 -20.27 -31.35
C THR A 65 -14.10 -19.42 -31.71
N ARG A 66 -14.33 -19.27 -33.02
CA ARG A 66 -15.60 -18.80 -33.56
C ARG A 66 -16.67 -19.83 -33.24
N GLN A 67 -17.46 -19.62 -32.20
CA GLN A 67 -18.84 -20.08 -32.15
C GLN A 67 -19.70 -18.91 -31.71
N GLY A 68 -20.66 -18.57 -32.58
CA GLY A 68 -21.51 -17.42 -32.42
C GLY A 68 -22.47 -17.60 -31.26
N GLU A 69 -22.51 -16.60 -30.40
CA GLU A 69 -23.66 -16.32 -29.57
C GLU A 69 -24.17 -14.94 -30.01
N GLU A 70 -25.42 -14.95 -30.42
CA GLU A 70 -26.17 -13.84 -30.99
C GLU A 70 -26.40 -12.76 -29.92
N ASP A 71 -26.59 -11.53 -30.40
CA ASP A 71 -26.90 -10.34 -29.62
C ASP A 71 -28.06 -10.58 -28.62
N GLU A 72 -27.77 -10.64 -27.31
CA GLU A 72 -28.73 -10.31 -26.26
C GLU A 72 -28.44 -8.90 -25.73
N ASP A 73 -28.96 -7.92 -26.47
CA ASP A 73 -29.20 -6.57 -26.01
C ASP A 73 -30.39 -6.61 -25.03
N GLY A 74 -30.14 -6.80 -23.73
CA GLY A 74 -31.15 -6.66 -22.69
C GLY A 74 -30.85 -7.36 -21.37
N ASN A 75 -30.90 -6.59 -20.26
CA ASN A 75 -30.91 -7.01 -18.84
C ASN A 75 -29.57 -7.62 -18.32
N GLU A 76 -28.84 -7.11 -17.33
CA GLU A 76 -29.12 -6.22 -16.20
C GLU A 76 -27.85 -5.42 -15.87
N GLU A 77 -27.91 -4.08 -15.86
CA GLU A 77 -26.89 -3.22 -15.23
C GLU A 77 -27.01 -3.28 -13.69
N SER A 78 -26.91 -4.48 -13.13
CA SER A 78 -26.94 -4.78 -11.69
C SER A 78 -25.74 -5.64 -11.30
N ASP A 79 -24.59 -5.46 -11.93
CA ASP A 79 -23.36 -5.96 -11.33
C ASP A 79 -23.09 -5.11 -10.09
N ASP A 80 -23.36 -5.69 -8.91
CA ASP A 80 -23.01 -5.13 -7.61
C ASP A 80 -21.59 -4.58 -7.67
N VAL A 81 -21.45 -3.26 -7.75
CA VAL A 81 -20.15 -2.57 -7.82
C VAL A 81 -19.29 -2.96 -6.62
N GLU A 82 -19.93 -3.24 -5.49
CA GLU A 82 -19.31 -3.78 -4.28
C GLU A 82 -18.55 -5.09 -4.52
N ASN A 83 -19.07 -5.99 -5.36
CA ASN A 83 -18.41 -7.26 -5.70
C ASN A 83 -17.22 -7.08 -6.67
N LEU A 84 -17.10 -5.92 -7.32
CA LEU A 84 -15.98 -5.60 -8.23
C LEU A 84 -14.86 -4.81 -7.55
N ILE A 85 -15.06 -4.38 -6.30
CA ILE A 85 -14.04 -3.67 -5.52
C ILE A 85 -13.01 -4.68 -5.01
N GLU A 86 -11.77 -4.58 -5.51
CA GLU A 86 -10.63 -5.23 -4.87
C GLU A 86 -9.99 -4.23 -3.91
N SER A 87 -9.81 -4.65 -2.66
CA SER A 87 -9.12 -3.89 -1.62
C SER A 87 -8.01 -4.74 -1.03
N ASN A 88 -6.77 -4.27 -1.13
CA ASN A 88 -5.60 -4.88 -0.52
C ASN A 88 -4.87 -3.81 0.30
N TRP A 89 -5.02 -3.86 1.62
CA TRP A 89 -4.50 -2.82 2.52
C TRP A 89 -3.65 -3.46 3.62
N ASN A 90 -2.35 -3.59 3.39
CA ASN A 90 -1.41 -4.07 4.42
C ASN A 90 -1.48 -3.24 5.72
N ILE A 91 -1.57 -1.90 5.62
CA ILE A 91 -1.68 -1.01 6.78
C ILE A 91 -2.91 -1.31 7.66
N MET A 92 -3.98 -1.85 7.08
CA MET A 92 -5.18 -2.21 7.84
C MET A 92 -4.90 -3.33 8.84
N HIS A 93 -4.06 -4.30 8.49
CA HIS A 93 -3.78 -5.44 9.36
C HIS A 93 -3.05 -5.04 10.65
N TYR A 94 -2.40 -3.88 10.67
CA TYR A 94 -1.77 -3.31 11.86
C TYR A 94 -2.78 -2.64 12.81
N LEU A 95 -4.04 -2.44 12.40
CA LEU A 95 -5.09 -1.98 13.32
C LEU A 95 -5.61 -3.16 14.18
N PRO A 96 -6.04 -2.90 15.42
CA PRO A 96 -6.66 -3.92 16.27
C PRO A 96 -7.91 -4.53 15.64
N GLN A 97 -8.09 -5.84 15.77
CA GLN A 97 -9.37 -6.49 15.47
C GLN A 97 -10.45 -6.11 16.52
N THR A 98 -10.01 -5.81 17.74
CA THR A 98 -10.88 -5.30 18.81
C THR A 98 -11.60 -4.03 18.39
N ALA A 99 -12.85 -3.87 18.83
CA ALA A 99 -13.74 -2.78 18.42
C ALA A 99 -14.01 -2.71 16.90
N SER A 100 -13.65 -3.74 16.12
CA SER A 100 -13.90 -3.83 14.68
C SER A 100 -13.19 -2.76 13.84
N CYS A 101 -12.02 -2.28 14.28
CA CYS A 101 -11.30 -1.19 13.59
C CYS A 101 -10.96 -1.55 12.14
N GLN A 102 -10.50 -2.78 11.88
CA GLN A 102 -10.19 -3.26 10.52
C GLN A 102 -11.44 -3.24 9.62
N GLN A 103 -12.57 -3.75 10.11
CA GLN A 103 -13.84 -3.76 9.35
C GLN A 103 -14.34 -2.34 9.07
N TYR A 104 -14.25 -1.45 10.05
CA TYR A 104 -14.64 -0.05 9.85
C TYR A 104 -13.74 0.65 8.83
N PHE A 105 -12.43 0.35 8.83
CA PHE A 105 -11.50 0.89 7.85
C PHE A 105 -11.89 0.46 6.43
N LEU A 106 -12.09 -0.84 6.19
CA LEU A 106 -12.54 -1.34 4.89
C LEU A 106 -13.87 -0.72 4.46
N MET A 107 -14.83 -0.66 5.36
CA MET A 107 -16.15 -0.11 5.06
C MET A 107 -16.06 1.36 4.59
N ILE A 108 -15.25 2.19 5.26
CA ILE A 108 -15.09 3.60 4.87
C ILE A 108 -14.39 3.74 3.52
N VAL A 109 -13.28 3.00 3.33
CA VAL A 109 -12.48 3.09 2.10
C VAL A 109 -13.27 2.55 0.90
N SER A 110 -13.93 1.40 1.06
CA SER A 110 -14.78 0.80 0.01
C SER A 110 -15.99 1.68 -0.30
N ALA A 111 -16.65 2.27 0.70
CA ALA A 111 -17.77 3.19 0.48
C ALA A 111 -17.32 4.44 -0.31
N TYR A 112 -16.15 4.99 0.01
CA TYR A 112 -15.57 6.11 -0.74
C TYR A 112 -15.28 5.71 -2.20
N ILE A 113 -14.60 4.58 -2.42
CA ILE A 113 -14.30 4.07 -3.76
C ILE A 113 -15.59 3.88 -4.57
N ALA A 114 -16.60 3.23 -3.99
CA ALA A 114 -17.89 3.00 -4.63
C ALA A 114 -18.59 4.32 -5.01
N ALA A 115 -18.71 5.25 -4.06
CA ALA A 115 -19.39 6.53 -4.27
C ALA A 115 -18.73 7.36 -5.38
N VAL A 116 -17.40 7.49 -5.35
CA VAL A 116 -16.66 8.25 -6.38
C VAL A 116 -16.75 7.55 -7.73
N TYR A 117 -16.62 6.22 -7.77
CA TYR A 117 -16.76 5.46 -9.01
C TYR A 117 -18.16 5.59 -9.62
N HIS A 118 -19.22 5.54 -8.81
CA HIS A 118 -20.59 5.77 -9.27
C HIS A 118 -20.77 7.17 -9.86
N SER A 119 -20.30 8.20 -9.16
CA SER A 119 -20.32 9.59 -9.66
C SER A 119 -19.55 9.74 -10.98
N MET A 120 -18.37 9.12 -11.09
CA MET A 120 -17.57 9.10 -12.31
C MET A 120 -18.35 8.46 -13.47
N LYS A 121 -19.01 7.31 -13.23
CA LYS A 121 -19.80 6.59 -14.24
C LYS A 121 -21.02 7.40 -14.70
N GLU A 122 -21.71 8.07 -13.77
CA GLU A 122 -22.84 8.94 -14.09
C GLU A 122 -22.44 10.17 -14.92
N GLU A 123 -21.35 10.84 -14.54
CA GLU A 123 -20.85 11.99 -15.30
C GLU A 123 -20.37 11.59 -16.70
N LEU A 124 -19.76 10.42 -16.83
CA LEU A 124 -19.38 9.88 -18.14
C LEU A 124 -20.62 9.56 -19.01
N ARG A 125 -21.72 9.08 -18.40
CA ARG A 125 -23.01 8.88 -19.07
C ARG A 125 -23.64 10.21 -19.51
N ARG A 126 -23.62 11.24 -18.66
CA ARG A 126 -24.16 12.58 -18.97
C ARG A 126 -23.40 13.26 -20.11
N ASN A 127 -22.09 13.12 -20.15
CA ASN A 127 -21.22 13.70 -21.17
C ASN A 127 -21.08 12.81 -22.43
N ALA A 128 -21.83 11.70 -22.51
CA ALA A 128 -21.80 10.82 -23.65
C ALA A 128 -22.34 11.54 -24.92
N PRO A 129 -21.57 11.62 -26.01
CA PRO A 129 -22.07 12.19 -27.27
C PRO A 129 -23.29 11.40 -27.74
N GLY A 130 -24.38 12.15 -27.96
CA GLY A 130 -25.75 11.67 -28.18
C GLY A 130 -26.78 12.20 -27.16
N ALA A 131 -26.34 12.69 -25.98
CA ALA A 131 -27.23 13.07 -24.87
C ALA A 131 -27.50 14.59 -24.72
N THR A 132 -26.98 15.45 -25.60
CA THR A 132 -27.34 16.88 -25.59
C THR A 132 -28.71 17.10 -26.23
N PRO A 133 -29.69 17.72 -25.55
CA PRO A 133 -30.92 18.14 -26.21
C PRO A 133 -30.51 19.14 -27.31
N VAL A 134 -31.06 18.96 -28.51
CA VAL A 134 -30.87 19.88 -29.64
C VAL A 134 -31.41 21.25 -29.25
N LYS A 135 -30.59 22.11 -28.65
CA LYS A 135 -30.88 23.54 -28.56
C LYS A 135 -30.57 24.14 -29.92
N ARG A 136 -31.64 24.54 -30.63
CA ARG A 136 -31.57 25.38 -31.84
C ARG A 136 -30.62 26.55 -31.59
N ARG A 137 -29.52 26.58 -32.34
CA ARG A 137 -28.52 27.66 -32.32
C ARG A 137 -29.17 29.00 -32.67
N VAL A 138 -28.99 30.00 -31.81
CA VAL A 138 -28.79 31.40 -32.21
C VAL A 138 -27.44 31.81 -31.62
N GLY A 139 -26.58 32.35 -32.48
CA GLY A 139 -25.13 32.35 -32.29
C GLY A 139 -24.60 33.24 -31.17
N SER A 140 -23.41 32.89 -30.68
CA SER A 140 -22.24 33.77 -30.50
C SER A 140 -21.10 32.95 -29.90
N GLN A 141 -19.92 33.16 -30.48
CA GLN A 141 -18.56 32.71 -30.11
C GLN A 141 -18.39 32.04 -28.73
N ALA A 142 -18.09 30.74 -28.73
CA ALA A 142 -17.43 30.06 -27.62
C ALA A 142 -16.14 29.43 -28.13
N SER A 143 -15.03 29.92 -27.60
CA SER A 143 -13.68 29.41 -27.80
C SER A 143 -13.62 27.91 -27.51
N GLN A 144 -13.00 27.17 -28.42
CA GLN A 144 -12.62 25.77 -28.23
C GLN A 144 -11.69 25.68 -27.01
N GLN A 145 -12.24 25.31 -25.85
CA GLN A 145 -11.41 24.83 -24.75
C GLN A 145 -10.92 23.43 -25.12
N ALA A 146 -9.60 23.31 -25.10
CA ALA A 146 -8.88 22.10 -25.41
C ALA A 146 -9.39 20.91 -24.57
N LEU A 147 -9.29 19.74 -25.19
CA LEU A 147 -9.49 18.41 -24.64
C LEU A 147 -8.53 18.17 -23.47
N GLY A 148 -8.83 18.77 -22.32
CA GLY A 148 -8.09 18.60 -21.07
C GLY A 148 -8.58 17.34 -20.33
N ASP A 149 -7.62 16.50 -19.98
CA ASP A 149 -7.67 15.41 -19.00
C ASP A 149 -9.06 14.86 -18.60
N LEU A 150 -9.37 13.68 -19.14
CA LEU A 150 -10.51 12.83 -18.77
C LEU A 150 -10.55 12.43 -17.27
N THR A 151 -9.52 12.77 -16.49
CA THR A 151 -9.39 12.48 -15.06
C THR A 151 -10.04 13.52 -14.13
N ALA A 152 -10.50 14.66 -14.64
CA ALA A 152 -11.00 15.75 -13.80
C ALA A 152 -12.32 16.34 -14.32
N LEU A 153 -13.38 15.53 -14.41
CA LEU A 153 -14.72 16.04 -14.64
C LEU A 153 -15.13 16.93 -13.44
N PRO A 154 -15.43 18.24 -13.63
CA PRO A 154 -15.70 19.15 -12.51
C PRO A 154 -16.84 18.69 -11.60
N GLY A 155 -17.86 18.02 -12.16
CA GLY A 155 -18.99 17.47 -11.40
C GLY A 155 -18.59 16.35 -10.44
N MET A 156 -17.64 15.49 -10.83
CA MET A 156 -17.10 14.43 -9.99
C MET A 156 -16.29 15.01 -8.82
N ILE A 157 -15.50 16.04 -9.08
CA ILE A 157 -14.70 16.73 -8.06
C ILE A 157 -15.61 17.40 -7.02
N SER A 158 -16.65 18.10 -7.45
CA SER A 158 -17.61 18.71 -6.52
C SER A 158 -18.33 17.66 -5.68
N PHE A 159 -18.74 16.55 -6.30
CA PHE A 159 -19.39 15.45 -5.59
C PHE A 159 -18.47 14.83 -4.54
N SER A 160 -17.21 14.50 -4.90
CA SER A 160 -16.27 13.88 -3.95
C SER A 160 -15.97 14.82 -2.77
N GLN A 161 -15.82 16.12 -3.03
CA GLN A 161 -15.62 17.12 -1.98
C GLN A 161 -16.83 17.24 -1.04
N GLU A 162 -18.05 17.27 -1.58
CA GLU A 162 -19.28 17.38 -0.79
C GLU A 162 -19.56 16.10 0.02
N TYR A 163 -19.38 14.93 -0.60
CA TYR A 163 -19.54 13.63 0.05
C TYR A 163 -18.58 13.47 1.23
N VAL A 164 -17.31 13.85 1.05
CA VAL A 164 -16.31 13.81 2.12
C VAL A 164 -16.64 14.81 3.22
N ALA A 165 -17.00 16.04 2.86
CA ALA A 165 -17.28 17.11 3.83
C ALA A 165 -18.55 16.88 4.66
N SER A 166 -19.49 16.08 4.17
CA SER A 166 -20.77 15.82 4.83
C SER A 166 -20.87 14.40 5.37
N GLU A 167 -21.35 13.46 4.56
CA GLU A 167 -21.72 12.11 4.95
C GLU A 167 -20.53 11.30 5.49
N LEU A 168 -19.42 11.30 4.75
CA LEU A 168 -18.24 10.53 5.16
C LEU A 168 -17.64 11.06 6.47
N THR A 169 -17.58 12.38 6.62
CA THR A 169 -17.13 13.03 7.85
C THR A 169 -17.97 12.57 9.04
N GLN A 170 -19.30 12.65 8.96
CA GLN A 170 -20.19 12.22 10.04
C GLN A 170 -20.03 10.73 10.38
N ASN A 171 -19.87 9.89 9.37
CA ASN A 171 -19.64 8.45 9.54
C ASN A 171 -18.31 8.19 10.28
N ILE A 172 -17.22 8.82 9.86
CA ILE A 172 -15.89 8.67 10.49
C ILE A 172 -15.92 9.18 11.94
N PHE A 173 -16.59 10.30 12.22
CA PHE A 173 -16.77 10.80 13.59
C PHE A 173 -17.49 9.78 14.47
N THR A 174 -18.62 9.25 14.00
CA THR A 174 -19.43 8.28 14.74
C THR A 174 -18.64 7.00 15.03
N ILE A 175 -17.88 6.52 14.05
CA ILE A 175 -17.03 5.33 14.21
C ILE A 175 -15.89 5.60 15.19
N THR A 176 -15.21 6.73 15.06
CA THR A 176 -14.10 7.11 15.96
C THR A 176 -14.58 7.20 17.41
N GLN A 177 -15.76 7.77 17.64
CA GLN A 177 -16.40 7.78 18.97
C GLN A 177 -16.75 6.38 19.47
N LYS A 178 -17.25 5.49 18.60
CA LYS A 178 -17.52 4.08 18.97
C LYS A 178 -16.25 3.35 19.38
N ILE A 179 -15.15 3.54 18.64
CA ILE A 179 -13.84 2.97 18.97
C ILE A 179 -13.35 3.53 20.30
N GLN A 180 -13.38 4.85 20.48
CA GLN A 180 -12.93 5.50 21.72
C GLN A 180 -13.72 5.00 22.93
N LYS A 181 -15.05 4.86 22.85
CA LYS A 181 -15.89 4.33 23.93
C LYS A 181 -15.56 2.87 24.29
N LYS A 182 -15.23 2.03 23.31
CA LYS A 182 -14.87 0.63 23.54
C LYS A 182 -13.46 0.44 24.10
N VAL A 183 -12.56 1.41 23.86
CA VAL A 183 -11.12 1.29 24.14
C VAL A 183 -10.65 2.23 25.26
N ALA A 184 -11.52 3.12 25.76
CA ALA A 184 -11.19 4.15 26.77
C ALA A 184 -10.58 3.63 28.10
N GLY A 185 -10.68 2.33 28.39
CA GLY A 185 -10.12 1.72 29.60
C GLY A 185 -8.61 1.41 29.58
N THR A 186 -7.94 1.50 28.41
CA THR A 186 -6.57 0.96 28.23
C THR A 186 -5.55 2.03 27.84
N ARG A 187 -5.65 3.24 28.43
CA ARG A 187 -4.74 4.36 28.15
C ARG A 187 -3.46 4.30 28.99
N ASN A 188 -2.52 3.42 28.64
CA ASN A 188 -1.15 3.52 29.11
C ASN A 188 -0.31 4.26 28.06
N VAL A 189 0.20 5.44 28.42
CA VAL A 189 0.91 6.36 27.49
C VAL A 189 2.30 5.83 27.11
N THR A 190 2.89 4.95 27.92
CA THR A 190 4.30 4.54 27.83
C THR A 190 4.53 3.12 27.32
N GLN A 191 3.49 2.30 27.15
CA GLN A 191 3.64 0.90 26.72
C GLN A 191 2.73 0.61 25.53
N THR A 192 3.26 -0.13 24.56
CA THR A 192 2.51 -0.72 23.45
C THR A 192 1.26 -1.40 24.00
N SER A 193 0.10 -1.01 23.49
CA SER A 193 -1.14 -1.65 23.90
C SER A 193 -1.17 -3.08 23.36
N GLU A 194 -1.41 -4.06 24.23
CA GLU A 194 -1.59 -5.49 23.88
C GLU A 194 -2.70 -5.72 22.85
N MET A 195 -3.52 -4.70 22.59
CA MET A 195 -4.61 -4.73 21.62
C MET A 195 -4.13 -4.68 20.16
N PHE A 196 -2.90 -4.24 19.90
CA PHE A 196 -2.36 -4.17 18.54
C PHE A 196 -1.69 -5.51 18.15
N PRO A 197 -1.93 -6.01 16.93
CA PRO A 197 -1.24 -7.20 16.44
C PRO A 197 0.25 -6.91 16.23
N VAL A 198 1.09 -7.84 16.66
CA VAL A 198 2.54 -7.83 16.38
C VAL A 198 2.76 -8.62 15.10
N LEU A 199 2.93 -7.89 13.99
CA LEU A 199 3.22 -8.44 12.68
C LEU A 199 4.73 -8.34 12.39
N PRO A 200 5.26 -9.05 11.38
CA PRO A 200 6.71 -9.07 11.10
C PRO A 200 7.33 -7.67 10.89
N GLY A 201 6.56 -6.73 10.34
CA GLY A 201 7.01 -5.35 10.11
C GLY A 201 6.76 -4.38 11.26
N SER A 202 6.18 -4.82 12.38
CA SER A 202 5.79 -3.94 13.50
C SER A 202 7.01 -3.32 14.18
N HIS A 203 7.18 -2.01 14.08
CA HIS A 203 8.28 -1.28 14.72
C HIS A 203 7.82 -0.04 15.49
N LEU A 204 6.56 0.38 15.32
CA LEU A 204 6.00 1.56 15.99
C LEU A 204 5.36 1.16 17.32
N PRO A 205 5.58 1.94 18.40
CA PRO A 205 4.90 1.72 19.67
C PRO A 205 3.45 2.27 19.61
N LEU A 206 2.52 1.45 19.15
CA LEU A 206 1.11 1.85 18.98
C LEU A 206 0.32 1.69 20.29
N ASN A 207 -0.26 2.79 20.77
CA ASN A 207 -0.95 2.82 22.07
C ASN A 207 -2.44 3.20 21.96
N ASN A 208 -2.84 3.95 20.93
CA ASN A 208 -4.18 4.51 20.81
C ASN A 208 -4.88 4.04 19.51
N PRO A 209 -5.76 3.03 19.58
CA PRO A 209 -6.47 2.50 18.42
C PRO A 209 -7.32 3.52 17.66
N ALA A 210 -7.93 4.49 18.36
CA ALA A 210 -8.72 5.53 17.71
C ALA A 210 -7.83 6.51 16.92
N LEU A 211 -6.64 6.83 17.46
CA LEU A 211 -5.67 7.69 16.78
C LEU A 211 -5.12 7.03 15.52
N GLU A 212 -4.69 5.76 15.62
CA GLU A 212 -4.15 5.02 14.47
C GLU A 212 -5.20 4.80 13.38
N PHE A 213 -6.44 4.49 13.78
CA PHE A 213 -7.56 4.43 12.85
C PHE A 213 -7.76 5.73 12.07
N VAL A 214 -7.79 6.88 12.76
CA VAL A 214 -7.92 8.20 12.12
C VAL A 214 -6.76 8.47 11.17
N LYS A 215 -5.52 8.18 11.59
CA LYS A 215 -4.34 8.37 10.75
C LYS A 215 -4.43 7.56 9.46
N TYR A 216 -4.79 6.28 9.55
CA TYR A 216 -4.76 5.38 8.39
C TYR A 216 -5.86 5.74 7.39
N VAL A 217 -7.09 6.00 7.89
CA VAL A 217 -8.21 6.43 7.04
C VAL A 217 -7.88 7.77 6.34
N CYS A 218 -7.41 8.78 7.10
CA CYS A 218 -7.06 10.07 6.51
C CYS A 218 -5.89 9.95 5.52
N GLN A 219 -4.91 9.08 5.77
CA GLN A 219 -3.80 8.87 4.84
C GLN A 219 -4.28 8.28 3.51
N VAL A 220 -5.15 7.27 3.53
CA VAL A 220 -5.70 6.66 2.32
C VAL A 220 -6.60 7.64 1.55
N LEU A 221 -7.46 8.38 2.25
CA LEU A 221 -8.31 9.38 1.59
C LEU A 221 -7.49 10.52 0.97
N SER A 222 -6.33 10.86 1.56
CA SER A 222 -5.44 11.89 1.02
C SER A 222 -4.73 11.49 -0.27
N LEU A 223 -4.83 10.23 -0.71
CA LEU A 223 -4.34 9.78 -2.02
C LEU A 223 -5.10 10.46 -3.17
N ASP A 224 -6.37 10.84 -2.94
CA ASP A 224 -7.13 11.64 -3.89
C ASP A 224 -6.84 13.14 -3.69
N THR A 225 -6.10 13.70 -4.65
CA THR A 225 -5.65 15.10 -4.64
C THR A 225 -6.81 16.10 -4.63
N ASN A 226 -8.00 15.70 -5.08
CA ASN A 226 -9.17 16.57 -5.17
C ASN A 226 -9.82 16.87 -3.81
N ILE A 227 -9.59 16.02 -2.81
CA ILE A 227 -10.25 16.09 -1.49
C ILE A 227 -9.28 16.40 -0.33
N VAL A 228 -8.00 16.60 -0.60
CA VAL A 228 -6.95 16.81 0.43
C VAL A 228 -7.32 17.90 1.45
N ASN A 229 -7.90 19.02 1.00
CA ASN A 229 -8.32 20.10 1.90
C ASN A 229 -9.42 19.65 2.88
N GLN A 230 -10.34 18.81 2.41
CA GLN A 230 -11.49 18.35 3.18
C GLN A 230 -11.04 17.28 4.17
N VAL A 231 -10.12 16.41 3.75
CA VAL A 231 -9.46 15.42 4.60
C VAL A 231 -8.59 16.10 5.67
N ASN A 232 -7.87 17.17 5.35
CA ASN A 232 -7.09 17.93 6.33
C ASN A 232 -7.99 18.59 7.39
N LYS A 233 -9.14 19.14 6.99
CA LYS A 233 -10.14 19.66 7.93
C LYS A 233 -10.67 18.54 8.83
N LEU A 234 -11.08 17.43 8.24
CA LEU A 234 -11.55 16.24 8.95
C LEU A 234 -10.51 15.72 9.96
N LYS A 235 -9.24 15.60 9.54
CA LYS A 235 -8.13 15.17 10.39
C LYS A 235 -7.99 16.07 11.62
N ARG A 236 -8.04 17.40 11.44
CA ARG A 236 -7.97 18.34 12.59
C ARG A 236 -9.12 18.15 13.56
N ASP A 237 -10.34 18.02 13.05
CA ASP A 237 -11.52 17.88 13.90
C ASP A 237 -11.54 16.50 14.61
N LEU A 238 -11.06 15.43 13.97
CA LEU A 238 -10.91 14.10 14.57
C LEU A 238 -9.79 14.04 15.61
N LEU A 239 -8.65 14.70 15.38
CA LEU A 239 -7.56 14.77 16.35
C LEU A 239 -8.02 15.48 17.64
N ARG A 240 -8.84 16.53 17.52
CA ARG A 240 -9.49 17.19 18.66
C ARG A 240 -10.42 16.25 19.43
N LEU A 241 -11.15 15.36 18.74
CA LEU A 241 -12.00 14.35 19.39
C LEU A 241 -11.18 13.32 20.19
N VAL A 242 -10.00 12.95 19.69
CA VAL A 242 -9.11 11.96 20.33
C VAL A 242 -8.21 12.59 21.41
N ASP A 243 -8.24 13.93 21.54
CA ASP A 243 -7.44 14.74 22.46
C ASP A 243 -5.93 14.74 22.13
N VAL A 244 -5.61 14.87 20.83
CA VAL A 244 -4.23 14.91 20.31
C VAL A 244 -4.03 16.21 19.52
N GLY A 245 -2.92 16.89 19.73
CA GLY A 245 -2.59 18.13 19.03
C GLY A 245 -2.25 17.90 17.55
N GLU A 246 -2.68 18.79 16.65
CA GLU A 246 -2.45 18.66 15.20
C GLU A 246 -0.97 18.67 14.79
N PHE A 247 -0.13 19.34 15.58
CA PHE A 247 1.33 19.44 15.38
C PHE A 247 2.14 18.49 16.25
N SER A 248 1.47 17.60 17.00
CA SER A 248 2.18 16.60 17.80
C SER A 248 2.86 15.57 16.90
N ASP A 249 4.01 15.06 17.32
CA ASP A 249 4.68 13.96 16.62
C ASP A 249 3.79 12.72 16.56
N GLU A 250 2.94 12.52 17.58
CA GLU A 250 1.94 11.48 17.64
C GLU A 250 0.84 11.64 16.59
N ALA A 251 0.58 12.81 16.01
CA ALA A 251 -0.45 13.01 14.98
C ALA A 251 0.06 12.73 13.54
N GLN A 252 1.36 12.57 13.37
CA GLN A 252 1.96 12.28 12.06
C GLN A 252 1.73 10.81 11.70
N PHE A 253 1.36 10.57 10.44
CA PHE A 253 1.30 9.22 9.93
C PHE A 253 2.73 8.71 9.70
N ARG A 254 3.01 7.51 10.19
CA ARG A 254 4.22 6.74 9.89
C ARG A 254 3.75 5.36 9.43
N ASP A 255 4.35 4.83 8.37
CA ASP A 255 4.02 3.48 7.90
C ASP A 255 4.29 2.50 9.06
N PRO A 256 3.29 1.73 9.54
CA PRO A 256 3.49 0.78 10.63
C PRO A 256 4.34 -0.42 10.23
N CYS A 257 4.51 -0.69 8.93
CA CYS A 257 5.20 -1.85 8.40
C CYS A 257 6.59 -1.47 7.88
N ASN A 258 7.64 -1.89 8.59
CA ASN A 258 9.00 -1.86 8.05
C ASN A 258 9.22 -3.12 7.21
N SER A 259 9.22 -2.98 5.87
CA SER A 259 9.33 -4.12 4.97
C SER A 259 10.76 -4.66 4.87
N TYR A 260 10.87 -5.97 4.73
CA TYR A 260 12.11 -6.63 4.38
C TYR A 260 11.89 -7.49 3.15
N ILE A 261 12.57 -7.12 2.06
CA ILE A 261 12.47 -7.80 0.78
C ILE A 261 13.67 -8.74 0.64
N LEU A 262 13.36 -10.03 0.49
CA LEU A 262 14.35 -11.03 0.11
C LEU A 262 14.44 -11.06 -1.42
N PRO A 263 15.60 -10.69 -2.01
CA PRO A 263 15.74 -10.63 -3.46
C PRO A 263 15.81 -12.02 -4.08
N GLU A 264 15.31 -12.16 -5.30
CA GLU A 264 15.56 -13.31 -6.19
C GLU A 264 15.18 -14.68 -5.58
N VAL A 265 14.04 -14.77 -4.90
CA VAL A 265 13.53 -16.06 -4.38
C VAL A 265 12.98 -16.90 -5.53
N ILE A 266 13.53 -18.11 -5.68
CA ILE A 266 13.16 -19.05 -6.75
C ILE A 266 12.19 -20.11 -6.21
N CYS A 267 11.07 -20.29 -6.89
CA CYS A 267 10.13 -21.36 -6.58
C CYS A 267 10.64 -22.72 -7.10
N HIS A 268 10.84 -23.69 -6.20
CA HIS A 268 11.28 -25.05 -6.56
C HIS A 268 10.29 -25.82 -7.46
N HIS A 269 9.02 -25.43 -7.51
CA HIS A 269 8.00 -26.11 -8.31
C HIS A 269 7.92 -25.60 -9.76
N CYS A 270 8.04 -24.30 -9.99
CA CYS A 270 7.87 -23.70 -11.33
C CYS A 270 9.05 -22.83 -11.81
N ASN A 271 10.13 -22.76 -11.02
CA ASN A 271 11.32 -21.94 -11.25
C ASN A 271 11.02 -20.43 -11.43
N PHE A 272 9.86 -19.98 -10.97
CA PHE A 272 9.53 -18.56 -10.99
C PHE A 272 10.38 -17.83 -9.96
N CYS A 273 11.14 -16.84 -10.43
CA CYS A 273 12.00 -16.00 -9.60
C CYS A 273 11.30 -14.66 -9.34
N ARG A 274 11.20 -14.28 -8.06
CA ARG A 274 10.67 -12.98 -7.67
C ARG A 274 11.29 -12.51 -6.36
N ASP A 275 11.22 -11.22 -6.13
CA ASP A 275 11.47 -10.67 -4.81
C ASP A 275 10.27 -11.02 -3.88
N LEU A 276 10.57 -11.39 -2.65
CA LEU A 276 9.58 -11.78 -1.63
C LEU A 276 9.61 -10.78 -0.48
N ASP A 277 8.50 -10.04 -0.27
CA ASP A 277 8.39 -9.14 0.89
C ASP A 277 7.83 -9.93 2.08
N LEU A 278 8.68 -10.20 3.07
CA LEU A 278 8.33 -11.05 4.20
C LEU A 278 7.34 -10.39 5.17
N CYS A 279 7.20 -9.05 5.08
CA CYS A 279 6.33 -8.26 5.96
C CYS A 279 5.03 -7.85 5.27
N LYS A 280 5.03 -7.68 3.94
CA LYS A 280 3.89 -7.17 3.16
C LYS A 280 3.23 -8.20 2.22
N ASP A 281 3.74 -9.44 2.13
CA ASP A 281 3.08 -10.57 1.46
C ASP A 281 2.45 -11.58 2.47
N PRO A 282 1.52 -11.18 3.37
CA PRO A 282 0.87 -12.13 4.25
C PRO A 282 -0.09 -13.02 3.45
N SER A 283 -0.02 -14.34 3.67
CA SER A 283 -1.15 -15.21 3.30
C SER A 283 -2.25 -15.02 4.34
N VAL A 284 -3.48 -14.77 3.88
CA VAL A 284 -4.62 -14.54 4.76
C VAL A 284 -5.49 -15.80 4.76
N ALA A 285 -5.72 -16.39 5.94
CA ALA A 285 -6.67 -17.48 6.11
C ALA A 285 -8.10 -17.02 5.83
N GLN A 286 -9.02 -17.97 5.64
CA GLN A 286 -10.45 -17.68 5.43
C GLN A 286 -11.07 -16.88 6.58
N ASP A 287 -10.53 -16.98 7.80
CA ASP A 287 -10.96 -16.23 8.98
C ASP A 287 -10.38 -14.81 9.08
N GLY A 288 -9.65 -14.34 8.05
CA GLY A 288 -9.00 -13.03 8.04
C GLY A 288 -7.73 -12.95 8.89
N ALA A 289 -7.30 -14.06 9.50
CA ALA A 289 -6.03 -14.16 10.22
C ALA A 289 -4.85 -14.30 9.24
N VAL A 290 -3.76 -13.60 9.52
CA VAL A 290 -2.51 -13.74 8.77
C VAL A 290 -1.87 -15.09 9.13
N VAL A 291 -1.67 -15.94 8.13
CA VAL A 291 -0.98 -17.22 8.26
C VAL A 291 0.51 -16.99 7.97
N PRO A 292 1.42 -17.56 8.76
CA PRO A 292 2.85 -17.42 8.56
C PRO A 292 3.35 -18.33 7.42
N GLN A 293 2.83 -18.15 6.22
CA GLN A 293 3.22 -18.90 5.03
C GLN A 293 3.28 -18.00 3.81
N TRP A 294 4.19 -18.33 2.88
CA TRP A 294 4.33 -17.64 1.60
C TRP A 294 4.04 -18.59 0.45
N PHE A 295 3.39 -18.06 -0.58
CA PHE A 295 3.03 -18.81 -1.77
C PHE A 295 3.65 -18.19 -3.02
N CYS A 296 3.97 -19.05 -3.98
CA CYS A 296 4.42 -18.63 -5.29
C CYS A 296 3.27 -17.95 -6.05
N SER A 297 3.50 -16.74 -6.55
CA SER A 297 2.49 -15.99 -7.32
C SER A 297 2.05 -16.72 -8.60
N ASN A 298 2.89 -17.59 -9.16
CA ASN A 298 2.63 -18.30 -10.41
C ASN A 298 1.90 -19.64 -10.18
N CYS A 299 2.45 -20.53 -9.33
CA CYS A 299 1.90 -21.89 -9.15
C CYS A 299 1.13 -22.08 -7.84
N GLN A 300 1.09 -21.08 -6.96
CA GLN A 300 0.48 -21.15 -5.62
C GLN A 300 1.07 -22.26 -4.73
N ALA A 301 2.23 -22.82 -5.09
CA ALA A 301 2.96 -23.71 -4.20
C ALA A 301 3.58 -22.92 -3.04
N GLN A 302 3.58 -23.53 -1.86
CA GLN A 302 4.15 -22.95 -0.65
C GLN A 302 5.68 -22.88 -0.75
N TYR A 303 6.28 -21.76 -0.36
CA TYR A 303 7.73 -21.68 -0.16
C TYR A 303 8.14 -22.41 1.13
N GLU A 304 9.25 -23.12 1.06
CA GLU A 304 9.81 -23.82 2.21
C GLU A 304 10.41 -22.82 3.20
N THR A 305 9.89 -22.81 4.43
CA THR A 305 10.32 -21.88 5.50
C THR A 305 11.81 -22.02 5.80
N ASP A 306 12.32 -23.24 5.82
CA ASP A 306 13.74 -23.54 6.12
C ASP A 306 14.68 -22.91 5.08
N SER A 307 14.31 -22.95 3.80
CA SER A 307 15.09 -22.30 2.73
C SER A 307 15.10 -20.77 2.90
N VAL A 308 13.97 -20.18 3.27
CA VAL A 308 13.87 -18.73 3.53
C VAL A 308 14.67 -18.35 4.78
N GLU A 309 14.65 -19.18 5.82
CA GLU A 309 15.41 -18.99 7.05
C GLU A 309 16.92 -18.94 6.78
N VAL A 310 17.45 -19.88 5.99
CA VAL A 310 18.87 -19.88 5.60
C VAL A 310 19.24 -18.60 4.85
N SER A 311 18.43 -18.18 3.87
CA SER A 311 18.67 -16.95 3.13
C SER A 311 18.62 -15.70 4.02
N LEU A 312 17.77 -15.69 5.04
CA LEU A 312 17.72 -14.60 6.04
C LEU A 312 18.96 -14.56 6.92
N ILE A 313 19.50 -15.71 7.31
CA ILE A 313 20.74 -15.79 8.08
C ILE A 313 21.91 -15.29 7.26
N GLU A 314 22.03 -15.69 6.00
CA GLU A 314 23.05 -15.17 5.09
C GLU A 314 22.93 -13.65 4.93
N ALA A 315 21.71 -13.14 4.79
CA ALA A 315 21.47 -11.71 4.69
C ALA A 315 21.82 -10.95 5.98
N LEU A 316 21.51 -11.52 7.16
CA LEU A 316 21.90 -10.97 8.45
C LEU A 316 23.42 -10.94 8.59
N GLN A 317 24.13 -12.02 8.25
CA GLN A 317 25.59 -12.08 8.26
C GLN A 317 26.20 -11.06 7.31
N LYS A 318 25.65 -10.92 6.10
CA LYS A 318 26.09 -9.91 5.13
C LYS A 318 25.91 -8.49 5.69
N LYS A 319 24.78 -8.20 6.34
CA LYS A 319 24.54 -6.90 7.01
C LYS A 319 25.51 -6.65 8.16
N LEU A 320 25.78 -7.66 8.99
CA LEU A 320 26.75 -7.57 10.07
C LEU A 320 28.16 -7.28 9.53
N MET A 321 28.54 -7.95 8.44
CA MET A 321 29.80 -7.70 7.75
C MET A 321 29.86 -6.26 7.21
N SER A 322 28.80 -5.77 6.57
CA SER A 322 28.71 -4.38 6.11
C SER A 322 28.79 -3.37 7.26
N TYR A 323 28.19 -3.65 8.41
CA TYR A 323 28.30 -2.79 9.60
C TYR A 323 29.73 -2.78 10.16
N THR A 324 30.42 -3.92 10.15
CA THR A 324 31.78 -4.06 10.68
C THR A 324 32.82 -3.39 9.77
N LEU A 325 32.64 -3.51 8.45
CA LEU A 325 33.55 -2.97 7.43
C LEU A 325 33.17 -1.56 6.97
N GLN A 326 32.20 -0.91 7.63
CA GLN A 326 31.74 0.41 7.22
C GLN A 326 32.85 1.46 7.29
N ASP A 327 32.78 2.44 6.39
CA ASP A 327 33.64 3.60 6.46
C ASP A 327 33.30 4.49 7.66
N LEU A 328 34.31 5.21 8.13
CA LEU A 328 34.13 6.29 9.09
C LEU A 328 34.24 7.65 8.40
N VAL A 329 33.36 8.58 8.75
CA VAL A 329 33.31 9.92 8.13
C VAL A 329 33.60 10.99 9.17
N CYS A 330 34.42 11.97 8.78
CA CYS A 330 34.71 13.11 9.65
C CYS A 330 33.49 14.03 9.78
N ASN A 331 33.14 14.37 11.01
CA ASN A 331 31.97 15.23 11.28
C ASN A 331 32.10 16.64 10.70
N LYS A 332 33.33 17.19 10.62
CA LYS A 332 33.62 18.56 10.17
C LYS A 332 33.75 18.67 8.65
N CYS A 333 34.68 17.92 8.04
CA CYS A 333 34.97 18.04 6.60
C CYS A 333 34.22 17.03 5.72
N LYS A 334 33.48 16.09 6.32
CA LYS A 334 32.77 15.00 5.61
C LYS A 334 33.68 14.09 4.78
N GLY A 335 34.99 14.13 4.99
CA GLY A 335 35.95 13.21 4.36
C GLY A 335 35.91 11.82 5.00
N VAL A 336 36.10 10.79 4.17
CA VAL A 336 36.20 9.39 4.58
C VAL A 336 37.57 9.12 5.22
N LYS A 337 37.59 8.26 6.24
CA LYS A 337 38.82 7.84 6.92
C LYS A 337 39.61 6.86 6.05
N GLU A 338 40.77 7.29 5.56
CA GLU A 338 41.60 6.50 4.65
C GLU A 338 42.57 5.52 5.37
N ALA A 339 42.91 5.79 6.63
CA ALA A 339 43.91 5.03 7.38
C ALA A 339 43.34 4.52 8.71
N ASN A 340 43.80 3.36 9.17
CA ASN A 340 43.23 2.69 10.34
C ASN A 340 43.59 3.36 11.67
N MET A 341 44.85 3.77 11.83
CA MET A 341 45.44 4.22 13.10
C MET A 341 45.02 5.63 13.58
N PRO A 342 44.80 6.64 12.70
CA PRO A 342 44.44 7.98 13.15
C PRO A 342 43.14 8.00 13.97
N LEU A 343 43.18 8.65 15.14
CA LEU A 343 42.00 8.85 15.98
C LEU A 343 41.14 10.04 15.50
N TYR A 344 41.79 11.07 14.97
CA TYR A 344 41.16 12.30 14.49
C TYR A 344 41.46 12.54 13.01
N CYS A 345 40.57 13.26 12.34
CA CYS A 345 40.80 13.72 10.98
C CYS A 345 41.88 14.81 10.94
N ARG A 346 42.47 15.03 9.76
CA ARG A 346 43.45 16.12 9.51
C ARG A 346 42.91 17.52 9.85
N CYS A 347 41.58 17.70 9.84
CA CYS A 347 40.90 18.93 10.25
C CYS A 347 40.58 19.00 11.76
N ALA A 348 41.17 18.13 12.58
CA ALA A 348 40.88 17.97 14.01
C ALA A 348 39.38 17.73 14.30
N GLY A 349 38.71 16.96 13.42
CA GLY A 349 37.34 16.51 13.61
C GLY A 349 37.30 15.04 13.99
N ASP A 350 36.32 14.67 14.81
CA ASP A 350 36.03 13.28 15.16
C ASP A 350 35.42 12.52 13.98
N PHE A 351 35.72 11.23 13.94
CA PHE A 351 35.12 10.29 13.00
C PHE A 351 33.85 9.70 13.59
N SER A 352 32.79 9.61 12.79
CA SER A 352 31.54 8.94 13.12
C SER A 352 31.26 7.78 12.17
N LEU A 353 30.42 6.86 12.63
CA LEU A 353 29.91 5.76 11.82
C LEU A 353 29.07 6.30 10.66
N THR A 354 29.27 5.76 9.46
CA THR A 354 28.40 6.04 8.31
C THR A 354 27.01 5.43 8.50
N PHE A 355 26.96 4.26 9.12
CA PHE A 355 25.75 3.56 9.49
C PHE A 355 25.67 3.38 11.00
N SER A 356 24.70 4.07 11.61
CA SER A 356 24.60 4.17 13.07
C SER A 356 24.25 2.83 13.72
N ALA A 357 24.72 2.61 14.95
CA ALA A 357 24.32 1.44 15.75
C ALA A 357 22.80 1.36 15.97
N LYS A 358 22.12 2.52 16.06
CA LYS A 358 20.66 2.59 16.21
C LYS A 358 19.96 2.03 14.97
N SER A 359 20.36 2.49 13.79
CA SER A 359 19.78 2.03 12.52
C SER A 359 20.06 0.55 12.25
N PHE A 360 21.22 0.04 12.70
CA PHE A 360 21.50 -1.39 12.63
C PHE A 360 20.60 -2.20 13.59
N SER A 361 20.38 -1.69 14.80
CA SER A 361 19.47 -2.30 15.77
C SER A 361 18.02 -2.34 15.26
N GLU A 362 17.54 -1.24 14.67
CA GLU A 362 16.22 -1.18 14.02
C GLU A 362 16.09 -2.25 12.92
N GLN A 363 17.14 -2.52 12.14
CA GLN A 363 17.12 -3.59 11.14
C GLN A 363 17.09 -4.98 11.80
N ILE A 364 17.91 -5.24 12.82
CA ILE A 364 17.92 -6.52 13.55
C ILE A 364 16.55 -6.82 14.17
N MET A 365 15.87 -5.80 14.70
CA MET A 365 14.53 -5.97 15.25
C MET A 365 13.52 -6.45 14.22
N VAL A 366 13.62 -6.03 12.95
CA VAL A 366 12.78 -6.56 11.86
C VAL A 366 13.06 -8.05 11.62
N PHE A 367 14.33 -8.46 11.57
CA PHE A 367 14.68 -9.89 11.46
C PHE A 367 14.13 -10.70 12.64
N ARG A 368 14.19 -10.15 13.86
CA ARG A 368 13.66 -10.80 15.06
C ARG A 368 12.15 -10.97 14.97
N ASN A 369 11.43 -9.93 14.58
CA ASN A 369 9.97 -9.99 14.42
C ASN A 369 9.55 -10.99 13.33
N ILE A 370 10.28 -11.05 12.21
CA ILE A 370 10.07 -12.07 11.18
C ILE A 370 10.32 -13.46 11.78
N ALA A 371 11.44 -13.65 12.50
CA ALA A 371 11.78 -14.94 13.08
C ALA A 371 10.70 -15.44 14.05
N SER A 372 10.25 -14.60 14.98
CA SER A 372 9.22 -14.96 15.96
C SER A 372 7.84 -15.19 15.31
N HIS A 373 7.47 -14.40 14.28
CA HIS A 373 6.17 -14.56 13.60
C HIS A 373 6.10 -15.83 12.75
N TYR A 374 7.19 -16.18 12.05
CA TYR A 374 7.26 -17.37 11.20
C TYR A 374 7.87 -18.60 11.90
N ASN A 375 8.15 -18.51 13.20
CA ASN A 375 8.73 -19.57 14.04
C ASN A 375 10.05 -20.15 13.50
N MET A 376 10.96 -19.24 13.10
CA MET A 376 12.31 -19.55 12.60
C MET A 376 13.30 -19.59 13.76
N ARG A 377 13.50 -20.77 14.35
CA ARG A 377 14.28 -20.94 15.58
C ARG A 377 15.76 -20.63 15.41
N PHE A 378 16.36 -21.04 14.29
CA PHE A 378 17.79 -20.89 14.08
C PHE A 378 18.16 -19.42 13.82
N LEU A 379 17.29 -18.71 13.09
CA LEU A 379 17.43 -17.26 12.93
C LEU A 379 17.27 -16.52 14.27
N GLU A 380 16.28 -16.89 15.08
CA GLU A 380 16.05 -16.28 16.40
C GLU A 380 17.25 -16.49 17.34
N GLU A 381 17.78 -17.72 17.45
CA GLU A 381 18.99 -18.02 18.23
C GLU A 381 20.21 -17.22 17.76
N THR A 382 20.38 -17.07 16.44
CA THR A 382 21.49 -16.30 15.85
C THR A 382 21.39 -14.82 16.21
N ILE A 383 20.18 -14.26 16.21
CA ILE A 383 19.92 -12.87 16.58
C ILE A 383 20.12 -12.66 18.09
N ASP A 384 19.59 -13.54 18.92
CA ASP A 384 19.73 -13.45 20.36
C ASP A 384 21.21 -13.55 20.78
N TRP A 385 21.99 -14.44 20.13
CA TRP A 385 23.44 -14.50 20.32
C TRP A 385 24.14 -13.19 19.91
N LEU A 386 23.77 -12.61 18.77
CA LEU A 386 24.33 -11.35 18.29
C LEU A 386 24.07 -10.19 19.26
N LEU A 387 22.84 -10.10 19.79
CA LEU A 387 22.43 -9.08 20.75
C LEU A 387 23.16 -9.27 22.09
N ALA A 388 23.25 -10.50 22.59
CA ALA A 388 23.97 -10.81 23.83
C ALA A 388 25.47 -10.47 23.76
N MET A 389 26.10 -10.70 22.60
CA MET A 389 27.51 -10.35 22.38
C MET A 389 27.74 -8.85 22.17
N SER A 390 26.69 -8.09 21.85
CA SER A 390 26.78 -6.68 21.45
C SER A 390 25.79 -5.77 22.23
N PRO A 391 25.94 -5.64 23.56
CA PRO A 391 24.99 -4.90 24.41
C PRO A 391 24.85 -3.41 24.03
N GLN A 392 25.83 -2.84 23.34
CA GLN A 392 25.78 -1.46 22.84
C GLN A 392 24.73 -1.24 21.73
N ILE A 393 24.34 -2.32 21.04
CA ILE A 393 23.29 -2.33 20.01
C ILE A 393 21.91 -2.43 20.67
N GLU A 394 21.81 -3.21 21.75
CA GLU A 394 20.58 -3.42 22.53
C GLU A 394 20.15 -2.17 23.32
N GLN A 395 21.08 -1.49 24.00
CA GLN A 395 20.77 -0.34 24.87
C GLN A 395 20.27 0.92 24.13
N ARG A 396 20.42 0.99 22.81
CA ARG A 396 19.99 2.14 22.00
C ARG A 396 18.61 1.96 21.35
N CYS A 397 17.93 0.85 21.66
CA CYS A 397 16.61 0.52 21.17
C CYS A 397 15.45 0.92 22.12
N ASN A 398 15.74 1.17 23.40
CA ASN A 398 14.75 1.60 24.39
C ASN A 398 14.58 3.12 24.47
#